data_AF-A0A3P6P0V2-F1
#
_entry.id   AF-A0A3P6P0V2-F1
#
_cell.length_a   1.000
_cell.length_b   1.000
_cell.length_c   1.000
_cell.angle_alpha   90.00
_cell.angle_beta   90.00
_cell.angle_gamma   90.00
#
_symmetry.space_group_name_H-M   'P 1'
#
loop_
_entity.id
_entity.type
_entity.pdbx_description
1 polymer ?
#
loop_
_entity_poly.entity_id
_entity_poly.type
_entity_poly.pdbx_seq_one_letter_code
_entity_poly.pdbx_strand_id
1 'polypeptide(L)'
;MKLTIKNISYQEKLSASSDYTRGITQRESVGYWLRETIAAKHLKLPASGKKRILFHLLTGNLVDAVDEAVNINLPLLAVAMSSFLETDRTTYRRQVESWIQSQSAEYIDEDLLRIYMIMAGVMHVKLKSKSIFVCDGLNWMRALGAFVWYYDSYDAMLKEVLVAFEEDIQQRNCAESIGNNVFYELMKLAAERSHP
;
A
#
# COMPACT_ATOMS: atom_id res chain seq x y z
N MET A 1 4.72 -34.23 29.05
CA MET A 1 4.48 -33.16 28.04
C MET A 1 5.73 -33.06 27.17
N LYS A 2 5.77 -33.72 26.00
CA LYS A 2 6.91 -33.67 25.08
C LYS A 2 6.65 -32.57 24.05
N LEU A 3 7.48 -31.55 24.05
CA LEU A 3 7.54 -30.53 22.99
C LEU A 3 8.29 -31.14 21.80
N THR A 4 7.57 -31.47 20.73
CA THR A 4 8.17 -31.92 19.48
C THR A 4 8.53 -30.68 18.66
N ILE A 5 9.81 -30.30 18.66
CA ILE A 5 10.34 -29.30 17.73
C ILE A 5 10.39 -29.97 16.35
N LYS A 6 9.50 -29.57 15.44
CA LYS A 6 9.53 -29.99 14.03
C LYS A 6 10.83 -29.43 13.41
N ASN A 7 11.82 -30.29 13.21
CA ASN A 7 13.03 -29.93 12.47
C ASN A 7 12.68 -29.83 10.99
N ILE A 8 12.57 -28.60 10.49
CA ILE A 8 12.38 -28.30 9.05
C ILE A 8 13.69 -28.63 8.33
N SER A 9 13.61 -29.45 7.29
CA SER A 9 14.75 -29.89 6.49
C SER A 9 15.39 -28.74 5.72
N TYR A 10 16.67 -28.86 5.36
CA TYR A 10 17.38 -27.82 4.60
C TYR A 10 16.74 -27.53 3.23
N GLN A 11 16.13 -28.54 2.60
CA GLN A 11 15.44 -28.37 1.31
C GLN A 11 14.16 -27.54 1.45
N GLU A 12 13.39 -27.74 2.51
CA GLU A 12 12.21 -26.92 2.82
C GLU A 12 12.57 -25.45 3.09
N LYS A 13 13.76 -25.19 3.67
CA LYS A 13 14.26 -23.80 3.86
C LYS A 13 14.66 -23.14 2.53
N LEU A 14 15.30 -23.89 1.63
CA LEU A 14 15.69 -23.40 0.30
C LEU A 14 14.48 -23.13 -0.60
N SER A 15 13.47 -24.00 -0.59
CA SER A 15 12.23 -23.78 -1.34
C SER A 15 11.46 -22.56 -0.81
N ALA A 16 11.32 -22.44 0.52
CA ALA A 16 10.67 -21.29 1.15
C ALA A 16 11.36 -19.96 0.82
N SER A 17 12.70 -19.94 0.76
CA SER A 17 13.47 -18.76 0.35
C SER A 17 13.29 -18.40 -1.12
N SER A 18 13.19 -19.41 -2.00
CA SER A 18 12.88 -19.22 -3.43
C SER A 18 11.46 -18.69 -3.64
N ASP A 19 10.49 -19.21 -2.89
CA ASP A 19 9.08 -18.79 -2.98
C ASP A 19 8.87 -17.36 -2.49
N TYR A 20 9.53 -17.00 -1.39
CA TYR A 20 9.56 -15.62 -0.88
C TYR A 20 10.13 -14.66 -1.94
N THR A 21 11.32 -14.95 -2.46
CA THR A 21 11.98 -14.08 -3.47
C THR A 21 11.09 -13.90 -4.70
N ARG A 22 10.49 -15.00 -5.18
CA ARG A 22 9.54 -14.97 -6.29
C ARG A 22 8.32 -14.09 -6.00
N GLY A 23 7.73 -14.21 -4.81
CA GLY A 23 6.57 -13.41 -4.41
C GLY A 23 6.86 -11.91 -4.35
N ILE A 24 8.08 -11.53 -3.94
CA ILE A 24 8.55 -10.14 -3.97
C ILE A 24 8.76 -9.65 -5.41
N THR A 25 9.46 -10.40 -6.25
CA THR A 25 9.68 -10.03 -7.67
C THR A 25 8.37 -9.90 -8.44
N GLN A 26 7.38 -10.76 -8.15
CA GLN A 26 6.03 -10.64 -8.72
C GLN A 26 5.36 -9.34 -8.30
N ARG A 27 5.43 -8.98 -7.00
CA ARG A 27 4.90 -7.71 -6.46
C ARG A 27 5.52 -6.51 -7.18
N GLU A 28 6.84 -6.49 -7.36
CA GLU A 28 7.55 -5.44 -8.09
C GLU A 28 7.10 -5.33 -9.55
N SER A 29 6.99 -6.48 -10.23
CA SER A 29 6.58 -6.54 -11.64
C SER A 29 5.15 -6.02 -11.85
N VAL A 30 4.23 -6.43 -10.97
CA VAL A 30 2.84 -5.92 -10.97
C VAL A 30 2.83 -4.42 -10.65
N GLY A 31 3.65 -3.98 -9.69
CA GLY A 31 3.78 -2.58 -9.32
C GLY A 31 4.27 -1.70 -10.48
N TYR A 32 5.24 -2.18 -11.26
CA TYR A 32 5.72 -1.50 -12.46
C TYR A 32 4.62 -1.42 -13.52
N TRP A 33 3.99 -2.55 -13.84
CA TRP A 33 2.91 -2.60 -14.83
C TRP A 33 1.72 -1.69 -14.46
N LEU A 34 1.34 -1.64 -13.19
CA LEU A 34 0.27 -0.75 -12.70
C LEU A 34 0.64 0.73 -12.91
N ARG A 35 1.89 1.12 -12.63
CA ARG A 35 2.35 2.50 -12.81
C ARG A 35 2.23 2.92 -14.27
N GLU A 36 2.71 2.11 -15.20
CA GLU A 36 2.62 2.37 -16.64
C GLU A 36 1.16 2.44 -17.12
N THR A 37 0.34 1.47 -16.68
CA THR A 37 -1.07 1.40 -17.06
C THR A 37 -1.88 2.58 -16.53
N ILE A 38 -1.57 3.06 -15.32
CA ILE A 38 -2.24 4.23 -14.72
C ILE A 38 -1.75 5.52 -15.39
N ALA A 39 -0.46 5.66 -15.68
CA ALA A 39 0.11 6.83 -16.36
C ALA A 39 -0.53 7.04 -17.74
N ALA A 40 -0.75 5.96 -18.49
CA ALA A 40 -1.40 6.00 -19.81
C ALA A 40 -2.85 6.52 -19.79
N LYS A 41 -3.50 6.59 -18.61
CA LYS A 41 -4.89 7.10 -18.48
C LYS A 41 -4.98 8.62 -18.42
N HIS A 42 -3.85 9.35 -18.38
CA HIS A 42 -3.81 10.82 -18.35
C HIS A 42 -4.80 11.43 -17.34
N LEU A 43 -4.76 10.94 -16.11
CA LEU A 43 -5.66 11.38 -15.05
C LEU A 43 -5.49 12.89 -14.79
N LYS A 44 -6.61 13.59 -14.54
CA LYS A 44 -6.59 15.03 -14.25
C LYS A 44 -5.80 15.30 -12.97
N LEU A 45 -4.71 16.06 -13.12
CA LEU A 45 -3.88 16.50 -12.00
C LEU A 45 -4.66 17.51 -11.11
N PRO A 46 -4.72 17.30 -9.78
CA PRO A 46 -5.31 18.27 -8.86
C PRO A 46 -4.55 19.61 -8.82
N ALA A 47 -5.18 20.63 -8.23
CA ALA A 47 -4.48 21.87 -7.86
C ALA A 47 -3.37 21.59 -6.83
N SER A 48 -2.41 22.50 -6.74
CA SER A 48 -1.27 22.38 -5.82
C SER A 48 -1.72 22.25 -4.38
N GLY A 49 -1.00 21.45 -3.59
CA GLY A 49 -1.35 21.15 -2.21
C GLY A 49 -1.27 19.67 -1.86
N LYS A 50 -1.72 19.32 -0.64
CA LYS A 50 -1.64 17.96 -0.09
C LYS A 50 -2.40 16.93 -0.92
N LYS A 51 -3.54 17.33 -1.50
CA LYS A 51 -4.29 16.52 -2.46
C LYS A 51 -3.46 16.09 -3.66
N ARG A 52 -2.58 16.96 -4.17
CA ARG A 52 -1.71 16.65 -5.29
C ARG A 52 -0.57 15.72 -4.87
N ILE A 53 0.02 15.93 -3.69
CA ILE A 53 0.98 14.98 -3.09
C ILE A 53 0.35 13.58 -3.00
N LEU A 54 -0.84 13.48 -2.40
CA LEU A 54 -1.57 12.23 -2.28
C LEU A 54 -1.87 11.62 -3.66
N PHE A 55 -2.27 12.43 -4.64
CA PHE A 55 -2.49 11.98 -6.01
C PHE A 55 -1.23 11.34 -6.63
N HIS A 56 -0.06 11.97 -6.48
CA HIS A 56 1.21 11.44 -6.99
C HIS A 56 1.57 10.11 -6.30
N LEU A 57 1.41 10.02 -4.98
CA LEU A 57 1.60 8.75 -4.26
C LEU A 57 0.66 7.66 -4.79
N LEU A 58 -0.64 7.95 -4.91
CA LEU A 58 -1.68 7.02 -5.39
C LEU A 58 -1.65 6.75 -6.91
N THR A 59 -0.67 7.30 -7.61
CA THR A 59 -0.34 6.97 -9.01
C THR A 59 1.06 6.36 -9.15
N GLY A 60 1.76 6.15 -8.03
CA GLY A 60 3.06 5.49 -7.97
C GLY A 60 4.24 6.43 -8.23
N ASN A 61 4.03 7.75 -8.25
CA ASN A 61 5.03 8.76 -8.58
C ASN A 61 5.56 9.43 -7.30
N LEU A 62 6.45 8.75 -6.57
CA LEU A 62 6.99 9.26 -5.30
C LEU A 62 7.81 10.54 -5.48
N VAL A 63 8.60 10.62 -6.56
CA VAL A 63 9.45 11.79 -6.85
C VAL A 63 8.61 13.06 -6.97
N ASP A 64 7.56 13.04 -7.81
CA ASP A 64 6.64 14.16 -7.96
C ASP A 64 5.92 14.52 -6.65
N ALA A 65 5.61 13.52 -5.81
CA ALA A 65 4.99 13.76 -4.51
C ALA A 65 5.94 14.52 -3.56
N VAL A 66 7.23 14.16 -3.56
CA VAL A 66 8.28 14.84 -2.80
C VAL A 66 8.49 16.26 -3.33
N ASP A 67 8.59 16.44 -4.64
CA ASP A 67 8.76 17.75 -5.26
C ASP A 67 7.58 18.68 -4.97
N GLU A 68 6.34 18.19 -5.06
CA GLU A 68 5.17 18.96 -4.67
C GLU A 68 5.19 19.35 -3.18
N ALA A 69 5.64 18.45 -2.29
CA ALA A 69 5.80 18.78 -0.86
C ALA A 69 6.83 19.88 -0.61
N VAL A 70 7.95 19.87 -1.36
CA VAL A 70 8.94 20.96 -1.33
C VAL A 70 8.31 22.26 -1.84
N ASN A 71 7.60 22.22 -2.97
CA ASN A 71 6.99 23.39 -3.60
C ASN A 71 5.93 24.06 -2.74
N ILE A 72 5.19 23.30 -1.94
CA ILE A 72 4.19 23.83 -0.99
C ILE A 72 4.75 24.10 0.41
N ASN A 73 6.09 24.14 0.55
CA ASN A 73 6.82 24.46 1.78
C ASN A 73 6.50 23.50 2.95
N LEU A 74 6.48 22.19 2.67
CA LEU A 74 6.40 21.11 3.67
C LEU A 74 7.70 20.27 3.67
N PRO A 75 8.87 20.86 3.98
CA PRO A 75 10.16 20.19 3.85
C PRO A 75 10.30 18.96 4.75
N LEU A 76 9.72 18.97 5.96
CA LEU A 76 9.76 17.80 6.85
C LEU A 76 8.99 16.61 6.27
N LEU A 77 7.86 16.88 5.62
CA LEU A 77 7.07 15.85 4.94
C LEU A 77 7.83 15.33 3.71
N ALA A 78 8.46 16.21 2.94
CA ALA A 78 9.28 15.83 1.79
C ALA A 78 10.43 14.90 2.20
N VAL A 79 11.16 15.23 3.27
CA VAL A 79 12.23 14.39 3.81
C VAL A 79 11.70 13.03 4.25
N ALA A 80 10.59 13.00 5.02
CA ALA A 80 9.98 11.75 5.45
C ALA A 80 9.57 10.86 4.25
N MET A 81 8.93 11.44 3.23
CA MET A 81 8.52 10.72 2.02
C MET A 81 9.72 10.25 1.18
N SER A 82 10.86 10.93 1.23
CA SER A 82 12.05 10.51 0.48
C SER A 82 12.68 9.21 0.99
N SER A 83 12.45 8.82 2.24
CA SER A 83 13.13 7.68 2.86
C SER A 83 12.20 6.57 3.38
N PHE A 84 10.88 6.80 3.50
CA PHE A 84 10.00 5.86 4.22
C PHE A 84 9.95 4.45 3.64
N LEU A 85 10.16 4.28 2.33
CA LEU A 85 10.18 2.96 1.68
C LEU A 85 11.37 2.10 2.12
N GLU A 86 12.50 2.74 2.43
CA GLU A 86 13.78 2.10 2.75
C GLU A 86 14.05 2.03 4.26
N THR A 87 13.07 2.42 5.09
CA THR A 87 13.25 2.57 6.54
C THR A 87 12.17 1.83 7.32
N ASP A 88 12.42 1.58 8.60
CA ASP A 88 11.39 1.06 9.50
C ASP A 88 10.22 2.05 9.62
N ARG A 89 9.05 1.61 9.16
CA ARG A 89 7.81 2.40 9.11
C ARG A 89 7.11 2.48 10.47
N THR A 90 7.65 1.84 11.51
CA THR A 90 7.09 1.82 12.86
C THR A 90 6.92 3.21 13.45
N THR A 91 7.82 4.16 13.15
CA THR A 91 7.67 5.55 13.62
C THR A 91 6.42 6.21 13.04
N TYR A 92 6.15 6.03 11.75
CA TYR A 92 4.93 6.54 11.10
C TYR A 92 3.68 5.84 11.63
N ARG A 93 3.76 4.53 11.88
CA ARG A 93 2.66 3.75 12.46
C ARG A 93 2.29 4.25 13.86
N ARG A 94 3.29 4.41 14.74
CA ARG A 94 3.08 4.99 16.08
C ARG A 94 2.51 6.41 16.02
N GLN A 95 2.94 7.21 15.04
CA GLN A 95 2.41 8.57 14.87
C GLN A 95 0.91 8.55 14.53
N VAL A 96 0.50 7.71 13.57
CA VAL A 96 -0.91 7.53 13.19
C VAL A 96 -1.72 6.98 14.37
N GLU A 97 -1.22 5.95 15.05
CA GLU A 97 -1.86 5.36 16.24
C GLU A 97 -2.06 6.40 17.35
N SER A 98 -1.03 7.21 17.62
CA SER A 98 -1.10 8.27 18.64
C SER A 98 -2.20 9.26 18.33
N TRP A 99 -2.32 9.71 17.08
CA TRP A 99 -3.39 10.63 16.66
C TRP A 99 -4.80 10.03 16.77
N ILE A 100 -4.95 8.73 16.52
CA ILE A 100 -6.22 8.02 16.69
C ILE A 100 -6.58 7.93 18.17
N GLN A 101 -5.63 7.51 19.01
CA GLN A 101 -5.83 7.35 20.45
C GLN A 101 -6.15 8.68 21.16
N SER A 102 -5.48 9.76 20.76
CA SER A 102 -5.74 11.10 21.29
C SER A 102 -6.96 11.79 20.67
N GLN A 103 -7.64 11.14 19.71
CA GLN A 103 -8.72 11.70 18.90
C GLN A 103 -8.31 12.93 18.06
N SER A 104 -7.01 13.23 17.98
CA SER A 104 -6.51 14.35 17.18
C SER A 104 -6.69 14.12 15.68
N ALA A 105 -6.73 12.86 15.23
CA ALA A 105 -6.94 12.49 13.83
C ALA A 105 -8.25 13.04 13.23
N GLU A 106 -9.26 13.32 14.05
CA GLU A 106 -10.53 13.94 13.63
C GLU A 106 -10.36 15.37 13.09
N TYR A 107 -9.27 16.04 13.47
CA TYR A 107 -8.99 17.44 13.14
C TYR A 107 -7.82 17.61 12.17
N ILE A 108 -7.16 16.51 11.77
CA ILE A 108 -6.09 16.53 10.79
C ILE A 108 -6.70 16.60 9.39
N ASP A 109 -6.07 17.38 8.52
CA ASP A 109 -6.39 17.39 7.08
C ASP A 109 -6.38 15.95 6.52
N GLU A 110 -7.47 15.56 5.87
CA GLU A 110 -7.66 14.16 5.48
C GLU A 110 -6.63 13.69 4.45
N ASP A 111 -6.21 14.56 3.53
CA ASP A 111 -5.15 14.24 2.58
C ASP A 111 -3.81 14.03 3.30
N LEU A 112 -3.49 14.87 4.30
CA LEU A 112 -2.31 14.70 5.15
C LEU A 112 -2.34 13.37 5.92
N LEU A 113 -3.48 13.05 6.54
CA LEU A 113 -3.62 11.81 7.30
C LEU A 113 -3.42 10.59 6.39
N ARG A 114 -4.01 10.62 5.18
CA ARG A 114 -3.81 9.55 4.18
C ARG A 114 -2.35 9.45 3.72
N ILE A 115 -1.62 10.56 3.58
CA ILE A 115 -0.19 10.53 3.27
C ILE A 115 0.59 9.84 4.41
N TYR A 116 0.30 10.14 5.67
CA TYR A 116 0.93 9.46 6.82
C TYR A 116 0.54 8.00 6.94
N MET A 117 -0.72 7.65 6.64
CA MET A 117 -1.18 6.27 6.55
C MET A 117 -0.41 5.49 5.46
N ILE A 118 -0.22 6.11 4.29
CA ILE A 118 0.64 5.57 3.23
C ILE A 118 2.07 5.42 3.73
N MET A 119 2.66 6.38 4.46
CA MET A 119 4.02 6.18 4.99
C MET A 119 4.10 5.10 6.07
N ALA A 120 3.02 4.88 6.83
CA ALA A 120 2.92 3.86 7.88
C ALA A 120 2.60 2.45 7.37
N GLY A 121 2.14 2.31 6.13
CA GLY A 121 1.72 1.04 5.55
C GLY A 121 0.35 0.58 6.04
N VAL A 122 -0.47 1.55 6.46
CA VAL A 122 -1.82 1.32 6.98
C VAL A 122 -2.80 1.80 5.92
N MET A 123 -3.68 0.91 5.44
CA MET A 123 -4.59 1.23 4.34
C MET A 123 -5.94 1.78 4.79
N HIS A 124 -6.32 1.51 6.03
CA HIS A 124 -7.54 2.03 6.62
C HIS A 124 -7.37 2.25 8.12
N VAL A 125 -8.10 3.22 8.66
CA VAL A 125 -8.19 3.48 10.09
C VAL A 125 -9.63 3.77 10.46
N LYS A 126 -10.00 3.40 11.69
CA LYS A 126 -11.31 3.73 12.26
C LYS A 126 -11.14 4.87 13.25
N LEU A 127 -11.73 6.01 12.92
CA LEU A 127 -11.87 7.14 13.84
C LEU A 127 -13.18 7.00 14.64
N LYS A 128 -13.44 7.96 15.53
CA LYS A 128 -14.66 7.97 16.34
C LYS A 128 -15.88 8.33 15.48
N SER A 129 -15.72 9.25 14.53
CA SER A 129 -16.81 9.74 13.67
C SER A 129 -16.97 8.94 12.38
N LYS A 130 -15.88 8.40 11.83
CA LYS A 130 -15.85 7.75 10.51
C LYS A 130 -14.69 6.77 10.36
N SER A 131 -14.78 5.89 9.37
CA SER A 131 -13.61 5.17 8.85
C SER A 131 -12.99 5.98 7.73
N ILE A 132 -11.66 5.96 7.63
CA ILE A 132 -10.91 6.58 6.53
C ILE A 132 -10.14 5.47 5.83
N PHE A 133 -10.32 5.37 4.51
CA PHE A 133 -9.52 4.49 3.68
C PHE A 133 -8.61 5.30 2.77
N VAL A 134 -7.36 4.85 2.62
CA VAL A 134 -6.41 5.44 1.66
C VAL A 134 -7.00 5.44 0.25
N CYS A 135 -7.71 4.36 -0.09
CA CYS A 135 -8.22 4.08 -1.44
C CYS A 135 -9.63 4.63 -1.73
N ASP A 136 -10.22 5.44 -0.85
CA ASP A 136 -11.56 6.00 -1.10
C ASP A 136 -11.59 6.84 -2.38
N GLY A 137 -12.61 6.60 -3.22
CA GLY A 137 -12.81 7.30 -4.49
C GLY A 137 -11.86 6.86 -5.62
N LEU A 138 -11.04 5.83 -5.40
CA LEU A 138 -10.18 5.26 -6.44
C LEU A 138 -10.88 4.14 -7.21
N ASN A 139 -10.54 4.02 -8.51
CA ASN A 139 -10.82 2.79 -9.24
C ASN A 139 -9.92 1.65 -8.74
N TRP A 140 -10.34 0.42 -9.02
CA TRP A 140 -9.67 -0.78 -8.51
C TRP A 140 -8.18 -0.85 -8.85
N MET A 141 -7.75 -0.42 -10.06
CA MET A 141 -6.33 -0.47 -10.45
C MET A 141 -5.48 0.48 -9.60
N ARG A 142 -5.98 1.70 -9.35
CA ARG A 142 -5.28 2.68 -8.50
C ARG A 142 -5.26 2.24 -7.05
N ALA A 143 -6.37 1.68 -6.56
CA ALA A 143 -6.44 1.11 -5.23
C ALA A 143 -5.44 -0.05 -5.09
N LEU A 144 -5.44 -1.01 -6.02
CA LEU A 144 -4.49 -2.12 -6.05
C LEU A 144 -3.04 -1.61 -6.11
N GLY A 145 -2.77 -0.58 -6.91
CA GLY A 145 -1.46 0.08 -6.95
C GLY A 145 -1.01 0.55 -5.58
N ALA A 146 -1.87 1.25 -4.83
CA ALA A 146 -1.55 1.70 -3.48
C ALA A 146 -1.20 0.54 -2.53
N PHE A 147 -1.93 -0.59 -2.61
CA PHE A 147 -1.61 -1.79 -1.87
C PHE A 147 -0.26 -2.38 -2.30
N VAL A 148 -0.05 -2.58 -3.59
CA VAL A 148 1.19 -3.14 -4.14
C VAL A 148 2.40 -2.30 -3.76
N TRP A 149 2.32 -0.98 -3.83
CA TRP A 149 3.47 -0.11 -3.53
C TRP A 149 3.68 0.13 -2.04
N TYR A 150 2.62 0.20 -1.23
CA TYR A 150 2.74 0.75 0.13
C TYR A 150 2.12 -0.11 1.22
N TYR A 151 1.38 -1.19 0.94
CA TYR A 151 0.84 -2.06 1.98
C TYR A 151 1.98 -2.81 2.67
N ASP A 152 1.99 -2.71 4.00
CA ASP A 152 2.95 -3.36 4.90
C ASP A 152 4.44 -3.11 4.54
N SER A 153 5.36 -3.60 5.36
CA SER A 153 6.80 -3.54 5.06
C SER A 153 7.13 -4.21 3.72
N TYR A 154 8.35 -3.94 3.23
CA TYR A 154 8.86 -4.46 1.96
C TYR A 154 8.88 -6.00 1.87
N ASP A 155 8.65 -6.70 2.99
CA ASP A 155 8.66 -8.16 3.08
C ASP A 155 7.35 -8.85 2.68
N ALA A 156 6.24 -8.13 2.53
CA ALA A 156 4.97 -8.76 2.18
C ALA A 156 4.97 -9.23 0.72
N MET A 157 4.69 -10.52 0.51
CA MET A 157 4.60 -11.14 -0.82
C MET A 157 3.33 -10.68 -1.55
N LEU A 158 3.33 -10.75 -2.89
CA LEU A 158 2.16 -10.39 -3.71
C LEU A 158 0.86 -11.04 -3.21
N LYS A 159 0.88 -12.32 -2.82
CA LYS A 159 -0.30 -13.03 -2.31
C LYS A 159 -0.92 -12.35 -1.07
N GLU A 160 -0.10 -11.88 -0.15
CA GLU A 160 -0.54 -11.25 1.11
C GLU A 160 -1.13 -9.88 0.82
N VAL A 161 -0.49 -9.13 -0.08
CA VAL A 161 -1.01 -7.85 -0.59
C VAL A 161 -2.37 -8.02 -1.26
N LEU A 162 -2.55 -9.05 -2.08
CA LEU A 162 -3.83 -9.32 -2.77
C LEU A 162 -4.94 -9.67 -1.77
N VAL A 163 -4.66 -10.49 -0.77
CA VAL A 163 -5.63 -10.80 0.30
C VAL A 163 -6.05 -9.52 1.03
N ALA A 164 -5.09 -8.68 1.45
CA ALA A 164 -5.39 -7.42 2.13
C ALA A 164 -6.20 -6.45 1.26
N PHE A 165 -5.95 -6.44 -0.05
CA PHE A 165 -6.70 -5.65 -1.02
C PHE A 165 -8.15 -6.14 -1.17
N GLU A 166 -8.37 -7.47 -1.20
CA GLU A 166 -9.72 -8.04 -1.25
C GLU A 166 -10.53 -7.72 0.00
N GLU A 167 -9.91 -7.81 1.18
CA GLU A 167 -10.53 -7.41 2.46
C GLU A 167 -10.93 -5.94 2.44
N ASP A 168 -10.06 -5.04 1.97
CA ASP A 168 -10.36 -3.61 1.84
C ASP A 168 -11.54 -3.33 0.90
N ILE A 169 -11.59 -4.03 -0.22
CA ILE A 169 -12.68 -3.89 -1.18
C ILE A 169 -14.02 -4.36 -0.62
N GLN A 170 -14.01 -5.45 0.14
CA GLN A 170 -15.19 -5.93 0.84
C GLN A 170 -15.64 -4.91 1.89
N GLN A 171 -14.72 -4.38 2.70
CA GLN A 171 -15.03 -3.37 3.72
C GLN A 171 -15.58 -2.07 3.13
N ARG A 172 -15.07 -1.63 1.98
CA ARG A 172 -15.58 -0.45 1.25
C ARG A 172 -16.84 -0.73 0.43
N ASN A 173 -17.35 -1.97 0.41
CA ASN A 173 -18.46 -2.41 -0.43
C ASN A 173 -18.28 -2.04 -1.92
N CYS A 174 -17.07 -2.23 -2.45
CA CYS A 174 -16.72 -1.82 -3.82
C CYS A 174 -16.27 -2.99 -4.72
N ALA A 175 -16.67 -4.23 -4.38
CA ALA A 175 -16.32 -5.44 -5.12
C ALA A 175 -16.73 -5.40 -6.61
N GLU A 176 -17.85 -4.73 -6.91
CA GLU A 176 -18.31 -4.51 -8.28
C GLU A 176 -17.28 -3.77 -9.15
N SER A 177 -16.38 -2.98 -8.53
CA SER A 177 -15.37 -2.21 -9.26
C SER A 177 -14.29 -3.07 -9.91
N ILE A 178 -14.01 -4.27 -9.37
CA ILE A 178 -13.11 -5.24 -10.03
C ILE A 178 -13.87 -5.98 -11.13
N GLY A 179 -15.07 -6.49 -10.82
CA GLY A 179 -15.83 -7.36 -11.73
C GLY A 179 -15.06 -8.63 -12.13
N ASN A 180 -15.41 -9.24 -13.27
CA ASN A 180 -14.70 -10.40 -13.83
C ASN A 180 -13.45 -9.96 -14.62
N ASN A 181 -12.53 -9.25 -13.96
CA ASN A 181 -11.34 -8.73 -14.64
C ASN A 181 -10.28 -9.82 -14.84
N VAL A 182 -10.03 -10.18 -16.10
CA VAL A 182 -9.07 -11.22 -16.48
C VAL A 182 -7.66 -10.93 -15.95
N PHE A 183 -7.21 -9.65 -15.95
CA PHE A 183 -5.87 -9.32 -15.46
C PHE A 183 -5.74 -9.56 -13.96
N TYR A 184 -6.76 -9.20 -13.19
CA TYR A 184 -6.77 -9.42 -11.74
C TYR A 184 -6.76 -10.92 -11.41
N GLU A 185 -7.59 -11.73 -12.09
CA GLU A 185 -7.60 -13.19 -11.87
C GLU A 185 -6.28 -13.85 -12.28
N LEU A 186 -5.65 -13.39 -13.36
CA LEU A 186 -4.32 -13.88 -13.73
C LEU A 186 -3.25 -13.53 -12.68
N MET A 187 -3.32 -12.36 -12.05
CA MET A 187 -2.41 -12.00 -10.95
C MET A 187 -2.60 -12.91 -9.74
N LYS A 188 -3.85 -13.21 -9.37
CA LYS A 188 -4.16 -14.15 -8.28
C LYS A 188 -3.60 -15.53 -8.57
N LEU A 189 -3.89 -16.09 -9.74
CA LEU A 189 -3.37 -17.39 -10.17
C LEU A 189 -1.84 -17.42 -10.18
N ALA A 190 -1.19 -16.34 -10.61
CA ALA A 190 0.27 -16.23 -10.60
C ALA A 190 0.84 -16.18 -9.18
N ALA A 191 0.14 -15.53 -8.25
CA ALA A 191 0.53 -15.45 -6.84
C ALA A 191 0.31 -16.77 -6.09
N GLU A 192 -0.75 -17.53 -6.42
CA GLU A 192 -1.11 -18.82 -5.80
C GLU A 192 -0.19 -19.97 -6.20
N ARG A 193 0.38 -19.95 -7.42
CA ARG A 193 1.41 -20.92 -7.88
C ARG A 193 2.72 -20.90 -7.09
N SER A 194 2.75 -20.12 -6.01
CA SER A 194 3.83 -20.09 -5.03
C SER A 194 3.87 -21.32 -4.10
N HIS A 195 2.91 -22.25 -4.20
CA HIS A 195 2.92 -23.53 -3.49
C HIS A 195 2.79 -24.71 -4.48
N PRO A 196 3.72 -25.68 -4.50
CA PRO A 196 3.49 -27.00 -5.09
C PRO A 196 2.60 -27.90 -4.22
#